data_AF-A0A094CXE8-F1
#
_entry.id   AF-A0A094CXE8-F1
#
_cell.length_a   1.000
_cell.length_b   1.000
_cell.length_c   1.000
_cell.angle_alpha   90.00
_cell.angle_beta   90.00
_cell.angle_gamma   90.00
#
_symmetry.space_group_name_H-M   'P 1'
#
loop_
_entity.id
_entity.type
_entity.pdbx_description
1 polymer ?
#
loop_
_entity_poly.entity_id
_entity_poly.type
_entity_poly.pdbx_seq_one_letter_code
_entity_poly.pdbx_strand_id
1 'polypeptide(L)'
;MEPSPLTQQSRPEVFQQKIVELYDGLFKDEEGGDKSEGFWTEFFLLKPDLATLRRILGAISPSDLLTLQNPTRSLFTRAIKCIKSGSAPADTHALDTLTVLLASVLSKKYNNPSSDIINVLAGLDQVDAVFTEFVAVLDNTIRTGRSLDIRQKAIEVTLSLTSGSYQTSLLSYFTHRDLFPSLMKFIQDTDSTTGTFEPFTLLGLLANYNKFEFQNPYRLRLEDFVNEAAIQKIITSTGDTCSRLRTKYVAVQNDLPEGWSLASAFGMLGLGGLIGAKPAAPVIDPEAAKKMFAELPGAEAAVLLATYDFVHANKLFCFNLVTLELDNKQTEPPIASFISLTSYLLEHAYISTRTSLYARLNLLTIRLLVEDPALCKRICSPESKTPIRLCRQRSPYLPLIRGDRVLATALLDAMIDGINHNLRRRLDVDLYALFLDILQRLISHLARTRTRLPYHWSELFRSLLTLIRFMATYAADLAGLSRIDALQDSLVNLIALALSSGEAFLPTPAAYDDLFYKLVETGDVLVKFSEAYGLAKRPGCSIGTLVSVSAHYKELLKDGVRGSGVRNLTSAQVAQVIKQGYETLSIQTREGLDGWEKYREADERVFLKKVARAAVADAKMLVAL
;
A
#
# COMPACT_ATOMS: atom_id res chain seq x y z
N MET A 1 61.47 35.84 -30.26
CA MET A 1 60.06 35.81 -29.81
C MET A 1 59.54 34.43 -30.15
N GLU A 2 59.37 33.58 -29.15
CA GLU A 2 58.70 32.30 -29.33
C GLU A 2 57.23 32.56 -29.71
N PRO A 3 56.68 31.87 -30.72
CA PRO A 3 55.31 32.05 -31.13
C PRO A 3 54.37 31.57 -30.02
N SER A 4 53.41 32.42 -29.67
CA SER A 4 52.36 32.12 -28.68
C SER A 4 51.64 30.80 -29.04
N PRO A 5 51.47 29.85 -28.09
CA PRO A 5 50.91 28.53 -28.35
C PRO A 5 49.38 28.51 -28.47
N LEU A 6 48.76 29.67 -28.65
CA LEU A 6 47.31 29.81 -28.78
C LEU A 6 46.88 29.59 -30.22
N THR A 7 46.73 28.33 -30.62
CA THR A 7 45.98 27.96 -31.82
C THR A 7 44.50 28.28 -31.58
N GLN A 8 43.97 29.25 -32.33
CA GLN A 8 42.55 29.58 -32.34
C GLN A 8 41.76 28.37 -32.85
N GLN A 9 41.05 27.68 -31.95
CA GLN A 9 40.16 26.60 -32.35
C GLN A 9 39.06 27.16 -33.26
N SER A 10 38.87 26.56 -34.43
CA SER A 10 37.79 26.89 -35.35
C SER A 10 36.44 26.74 -34.64
N ARG A 11 35.61 27.79 -34.72
CA ARG A 11 34.29 27.79 -34.08
C ARG A 11 33.45 26.63 -34.66
N PRO A 12 32.96 25.69 -33.83
CA PRO A 12 32.23 24.54 -34.32
C PRO A 12 30.93 24.97 -35.01
N GLU A 13 30.53 24.26 -36.07
CA GLU A 13 29.32 24.54 -36.86
C GLU A 13 28.02 24.34 -36.06
N VAL A 14 28.09 23.60 -34.94
CA VAL A 14 27.00 23.38 -34.00
C VAL A 14 27.51 23.64 -32.57
N PHE A 15 26.83 24.51 -31.82
CA PHE A 15 27.11 24.73 -30.39
C PHE A 15 26.58 23.55 -29.58
N GLN A 16 27.47 22.62 -29.20
CA GLN A 16 27.16 21.52 -28.28
C GLN A 16 27.67 21.87 -26.88
N GLN A 17 26.93 21.47 -25.84
CA GLN A 17 27.41 21.66 -24.47
C GLN A 17 28.64 20.79 -24.23
N LYS A 18 29.66 21.36 -23.56
CA LYS A 18 30.94 20.67 -23.35
C LYS A 18 30.80 19.31 -22.66
N ILE A 19 29.91 19.21 -21.68
CA ILE A 19 29.64 17.95 -20.97
C ILE A 19 29.10 16.86 -21.92
N VAL A 20 28.35 17.23 -22.95
CA VAL A 20 27.84 16.26 -23.93
C VAL A 20 28.95 15.77 -24.85
N GLU A 21 29.90 16.64 -25.23
CA GLU A 21 31.12 16.20 -25.95
C GLU A 21 31.91 15.18 -25.12
N LEU A 22 32.02 15.39 -23.80
CA LEU A 22 32.70 14.44 -22.91
C LEU A 22 31.95 13.10 -22.80
N TYR A 23 30.61 13.11 -22.83
CA TYR A 23 29.83 11.86 -22.90
C TYR A 23 30.08 11.11 -24.20
N ASP A 24 30.09 11.81 -25.34
CA ASP A 24 30.35 11.22 -26.65
C ASP A 24 31.78 10.63 -26.68
N GLY A 25 32.77 11.37 -26.20
CA GLY A 25 34.14 10.87 -26.11
C GLY A 25 34.32 9.70 -25.12
N LEU A 26 33.41 9.51 -24.17
CA LEU A 26 33.46 8.39 -23.23
C LEU A 26 32.77 7.12 -23.75
N PHE A 27 31.65 7.28 -24.46
CA PHE A 27 30.78 6.15 -24.84
C PHE A 27 30.72 5.86 -26.34
N LYS A 28 31.25 6.73 -27.21
CA LYS A 28 31.23 6.57 -28.67
C LYS A 28 32.61 6.50 -29.33
N ASP A 29 33.68 6.93 -28.65
CA ASP A 29 35.03 6.78 -29.18
C ASP A 29 35.45 5.30 -29.22
N GLU A 30 35.84 4.81 -30.40
CA GLU A 30 36.34 3.45 -30.61
C GLU A 30 37.78 3.26 -30.08
N GLU A 31 38.52 4.35 -29.86
CA GLU A 31 39.84 4.34 -29.23
C GLU A 31 39.69 4.20 -27.70
N GLY A 32 39.42 2.97 -27.25
CA GLY A 32 39.14 2.58 -25.86
C GLY A 32 40.31 2.70 -24.87
N GLY A 33 41.04 3.81 -24.87
CA GLY A 33 42.11 4.14 -23.93
C GLY A 33 41.63 4.82 -22.64
N ASP A 34 42.45 4.75 -21.59
CA ASP A 34 42.21 5.45 -20.33
C ASP A 34 42.22 6.97 -20.54
N LYS A 35 41.16 7.64 -20.08
CA LYS A 35 41.07 9.10 -20.13
C LYS A 35 41.95 9.74 -19.05
N SER A 36 42.53 10.91 -19.35
CA SER A 36 43.47 11.61 -18.47
C SER A 36 42.80 12.14 -17.18
N GLU A 37 43.61 12.47 -16.17
CA GLU A 37 43.11 13.13 -14.95
C GLU A 37 42.42 14.48 -15.24
N GLY A 38 42.91 15.21 -16.26
CA GLY A 38 42.30 16.46 -16.70
C GLY A 38 40.88 16.26 -17.23
N PHE A 39 40.65 15.19 -18.00
CA PHE A 39 39.33 14.82 -18.49
C PHE A 39 38.34 14.61 -17.35
N TRP A 40 38.70 13.79 -16.35
CA TRP A 40 37.81 13.50 -15.22
C TRP A 40 37.56 14.72 -14.33
N THR A 41 38.57 15.56 -14.15
CA THR A 41 38.43 16.82 -13.43
C THR A 41 37.42 17.73 -14.11
N GLU A 42 37.52 17.91 -15.43
CA GLU A 42 36.56 18.68 -16.22
C GLU A 42 35.16 18.05 -16.20
N PHE A 43 35.08 16.73 -16.35
CA PHE A 43 33.84 15.96 -16.38
C PHE A 43 32.97 16.23 -15.14
N PHE A 44 33.53 16.14 -13.94
CA PHE A 44 32.77 16.35 -12.70
C PHE A 44 32.66 17.83 -12.31
N LEU A 45 33.47 18.73 -12.88
CA LEU A 45 33.31 20.17 -12.67
C LEU A 45 32.09 20.72 -13.40
N LEU A 46 31.79 20.20 -14.60
CA LEU A 46 30.66 20.63 -15.41
C LEU A 46 29.33 20.09 -14.87
N LYS A 47 28.28 20.91 -14.95
CA LYS A 47 26.92 20.49 -14.59
C LYS A 47 26.46 19.37 -15.53
N PRO A 48 26.00 18.21 -15.02
CA PRO A 48 25.60 17.11 -15.87
C PRO A 48 24.27 17.41 -16.59
N ASP A 49 24.24 17.11 -17.89
CA ASP A 49 22.98 16.98 -18.63
C ASP A 49 22.46 15.54 -18.49
N LEU A 50 21.58 15.34 -17.52
CA LEU A 50 21.04 14.02 -17.17
C LEU A 50 20.17 13.42 -18.26
N ALA A 51 19.38 14.26 -18.96
CA ALA A 51 18.52 13.81 -20.04
C ALA A 51 19.35 13.27 -21.21
N THR A 52 20.41 13.99 -21.58
CA THR A 52 21.31 13.55 -22.65
C THR A 52 22.12 12.32 -22.26
N LEU A 53 22.66 12.26 -21.03
CA LEU A 53 23.36 11.07 -20.53
C LEU A 53 22.46 9.84 -20.54
N ARG A 54 21.21 9.97 -20.06
CA ARG A 54 20.20 8.90 -20.04
C ARG A 54 19.89 8.43 -21.45
N ARG A 55 19.77 9.34 -22.43
CA ARG A 55 19.55 9.00 -23.84
C ARG A 55 20.73 8.24 -24.44
N ILE A 56 21.96 8.66 -24.18
CA ILE A 56 23.19 7.99 -24.67
C ILE A 56 23.25 6.57 -24.09
N LEU A 57 23.19 6.43 -22.77
CA LEU A 57 23.26 5.13 -22.09
C LEU A 57 22.07 4.23 -22.45
N GLY A 58 20.88 4.81 -22.65
CA GLY A 58 19.69 4.08 -23.07
C GLY A 58 19.83 3.45 -24.46
N ALA A 59 20.54 4.11 -25.38
CA ALA A 59 20.75 3.63 -26.75
C ALA A 59 21.75 2.47 -26.85
N ILE A 60 22.67 2.33 -25.88
CA ILE A 60 23.69 1.26 -25.87
C ILE A 60 23.03 -0.08 -25.55
N SER A 61 23.26 -1.13 -26.34
CA SER A 61 22.71 -2.45 -26.05
C SER A 61 23.41 -3.11 -24.84
N PRO A 62 22.82 -4.12 -24.19
CA PRO A 62 23.50 -4.83 -23.09
C PRO A 62 24.84 -5.45 -23.52
N SER A 63 24.96 -5.94 -24.76
CA SER A 63 26.19 -6.50 -25.31
C SER A 63 27.26 -5.44 -25.57
N ASP A 64 26.87 -4.27 -26.09
CA ASP A 64 27.84 -3.18 -26.35
C ASP A 64 28.30 -2.55 -25.03
N LEU A 65 27.44 -2.53 -24.01
CA LEU A 65 27.86 -2.07 -22.69
C LEU A 65 28.91 -3.01 -22.06
N LEU A 66 28.83 -4.32 -22.37
CA LEU A 66 29.85 -5.29 -22.00
C LEU A 66 31.16 -5.12 -22.78
N THR A 67 31.19 -4.43 -23.91
CA THR A 67 32.46 -4.04 -24.56
C THR A 67 32.99 -2.73 -23.98
N LEU A 68 32.12 -1.85 -23.48
CA LEU A 68 32.43 -0.58 -22.81
C LEU A 68 32.74 -0.72 -21.30
N GLN A 69 33.37 -1.82 -20.89
CA GLN A 69 33.69 -2.09 -19.48
C GLN A 69 34.67 -1.06 -18.90
N ASN A 70 35.76 -0.73 -19.61
CA ASN A 70 36.78 0.19 -19.08
C ASN A 70 36.25 1.61 -18.86
N PRO A 71 35.54 2.24 -19.82
CA PRO A 71 34.92 3.55 -19.62
C PRO A 71 33.90 3.55 -18.46
N THR A 72 33.06 2.52 -18.38
CA THR A 72 31.99 2.44 -17.38
C THR A 72 32.55 2.25 -15.97
N ARG A 73 33.52 1.34 -15.81
CA ARG A 73 34.25 1.14 -14.54
C ARG A 73 34.98 2.41 -14.11
N SER A 74 35.69 3.05 -15.04
CA SER A 74 36.41 4.30 -14.75
C SER A 74 35.47 5.40 -14.29
N LEU A 75 34.34 5.60 -14.99
CA LEU A 75 33.31 6.56 -14.58
C LEU A 75 32.78 6.26 -13.18
N PHE A 76 32.47 4.99 -12.90
CA PHE A 76 31.95 4.55 -11.61
C PHE A 76 32.95 4.80 -10.47
N THR A 77 34.18 4.31 -10.61
CA THR A 77 35.23 4.49 -9.58
C THR A 77 35.61 5.95 -9.38
N ARG A 78 35.66 6.76 -10.46
CA ARG A 78 35.97 8.20 -10.36
C ARG A 78 34.86 8.98 -9.66
N ALA A 79 33.59 8.67 -9.96
CA ALA A 79 32.47 9.26 -9.26
C ALA A 79 32.50 8.94 -7.76
N ILE A 80 32.79 7.69 -7.37
CA ILE A 80 32.97 7.30 -5.96
C ILE A 80 34.05 8.16 -5.27
N LYS A 81 35.19 8.38 -5.94
CA LYS A 81 36.27 9.23 -5.41
C LYS A 81 35.83 10.69 -5.25
N CYS A 82 35.08 11.25 -6.20
CA CYS A 82 34.54 12.62 -6.11
C CYS A 82 33.53 12.77 -4.98
N ILE A 83 32.66 11.77 -4.75
CA ILE A 83 31.72 11.80 -3.63
C ILE A 83 32.47 11.72 -2.30
N LYS A 84 33.47 10.85 -2.21
CA LYS A 84 34.31 10.67 -1.01
C LYS A 84 35.10 11.94 -0.66
N SER A 85 35.54 12.73 -1.64
CA SER A 85 36.23 13.99 -1.38
C SER A 85 35.30 15.10 -0.84
N GLY A 86 33.98 14.97 -1.03
CA GLY A 86 32.97 15.88 -0.48
C GLY A 86 33.13 17.35 -0.93
N SER A 87 33.71 17.56 -2.11
CA SER A 87 34.07 18.90 -2.61
C SER A 87 33.10 19.38 -3.69
N ALA A 88 32.50 20.55 -3.47
CA ALA A 88 31.58 21.18 -4.41
C ALA A 88 32.30 21.70 -5.68
N PRO A 89 31.68 21.64 -6.87
CA PRO A 89 30.38 21.02 -7.19
C PRO A 89 30.50 19.53 -7.60
N ALA A 90 31.72 18.98 -7.62
CA ALA A 90 32.02 17.67 -8.18
C ALA A 90 31.34 16.52 -7.44
N ASP A 91 31.20 16.60 -6.12
CA ASP A 91 30.46 15.63 -5.31
C ASP A 91 28.99 15.50 -5.73
N THR A 92 28.31 16.64 -5.89
CA THR A 92 26.90 16.71 -6.34
C THR A 92 26.75 16.18 -7.76
N HIS A 93 27.60 16.62 -8.70
CA HIS A 93 27.53 16.17 -10.09
C HIS A 93 27.85 14.67 -10.25
N ALA A 94 28.74 14.13 -9.40
CA ALA A 94 29.04 12.71 -9.36
C ALA A 94 27.83 11.89 -8.89
N LEU A 95 27.10 12.34 -7.86
CA LEU A 95 25.86 11.68 -7.42
C LEU A 95 24.82 11.67 -8.55
N ASP A 96 24.56 12.80 -9.17
CA ASP A 96 23.59 12.91 -10.27
C ASP A 96 23.95 11.99 -11.45
N THR A 97 25.24 11.94 -11.80
CA THR A 97 25.77 11.06 -12.85
C THR A 97 25.60 9.58 -12.46
N LEU A 98 25.89 9.20 -11.21
CA LEU A 98 25.70 7.83 -10.74
C LEU A 98 24.25 7.40 -10.73
N THR A 99 23.30 8.28 -10.38
CA THR A 99 21.86 7.96 -10.42
C THR A 99 21.46 7.54 -11.83
N VAL A 100 21.84 8.32 -12.85
CA VAL A 100 21.54 8.04 -14.27
C VAL A 100 22.28 6.81 -14.77
N LEU A 101 23.57 6.66 -14.42
CA LEU A 101 24.37 5.51 -14.80
C LEU A 101 23.74 4.22 -14.28
N LEU A 102 23.47 4.14 -12.98
CA LEU A 102 22.90 2.95 -12.35
C LEU A 102 21.49 2.66 -12.86
N ALA A 103 20.63 3.67 -13.01
CA ALA A 103 19.29 3.47 -13.55
C ALA A 103 19.33 2.92 -15.00
N SER A 104 20.28 3.39 -15.81
CA SER A 104 20.42 2.96 -17.21
C SER A 104 21.11 1.59 -17.35
N VAL A 105 22.13 1.31 -16.53
CA VAL A 105 22.88 0.04 -16.55
C VAL A 105 22.01 -1.08 -15.98
N LEU A 106 21.36 -0.87 -14.83
CA LEU A 106 20.62 -1.90 -14.10
C LEU A 106 19.22 -2.18 -14.66
N SER A 107 18.70 -1.34 -15.56
CA SER A 107 17.42 -1.57 -16.25
C SER A 107 17.56 -2.50 -17.46
N LYS A 108 18.79 -2.76 -17.93
CA LYS A 108 19.06 -3.61 -19.08
C LYS A 108 18.87 -5.10 -18.76
N LYS A 109 18.48 -5.87 -19.77
CA LYS A 109 18.30 -7.33 -19.69
C LYS A 109 19.58 -8.03 -20.14
N TYR A 110 20.41 -8.41 -19.17
CA TYR A 110 21.63 -9.19 -19.41
C TYR A 110 21.33 -10.69 -19.43
N ASN A 111 22.23 -11.48 -20.04
CA ASN A 111 22.13 -12.94 -20.05
C ASN A 111 22.41 -13.51 -18.66
N ASN A 112 23.42 -12.98 -17.97
CA ASN A 112 23.77 -13.33 -16.60
C ASN A 112 23.74 -12.07 -15.72
N PRO A 113 22.55 -11.64 -15.23
CA PRO A 113 22.37 -10.33 -14.60
C PRO A 113 23.38 -10.02 -13.49
N SER A 114 23.72 -10.98 -12.63
CA SER A 114 24.68 -10.72 -11.55
C SER A 114 26.10 -10.49 -12.08
N SER A 115 26.66 -11.44 -12.85
CA SER A 115 28.04 -11.33 -13.34
C SER A 115 28.23 -10.22 -14.37
N ASP A 116 27.25 -10.00 -15.24
CA ASP A 116 27.36 -9.03 -16.33
C ASP A 116 27.30 -7.60 -15.78
N ILE A 117 26.42 -7.32 -14.82
CA ILE A 117 26.37 -6.02 -14.12
C ILE A 117 27.67 -5.78 -13.34
N ILE A 118 28.17 -6.79 -12.64
CA ILE A 118 29.45 -6.70 -11.92
C ILE A 118 30.59 -6.38 -12.90
N ASN A 119 30.64 -7.08 -14.04
CA ASN A 119 31.62 -6.82 -15.08
C ASN A 119 31.53 -5.39 -15.62
N VAL A 120 30.33 -4.85 -15.84
CA VAL A 120 30.17 -3.48 -16.34
C VAL A 120 30.61 -2.42 -15.30
N LEU A 121 30.32 -2.62 -14.02
CA LEU A 121 30.51 -1.59 -12.99
C LEU A 121 31.86 -1.65 -12.27
N ALA A 122 32.35 -2.85 -11.94
CA ALA A 122 33.51 -3.01 -11.06
C ALA A 122 34.57 -3.99 -11.58
N GLY A 123 34.17 -4.97 -12.39
CA GLY A 123 35.01 -6.14 -12.71
C GLY A 123 34.87 -7.22 -11.64
N LEU A 124 34.89 -8.49 -12.06
CA LEU A 124 34.68 -9.64 -11.16
C LEU A 124 35.77 -9.77 -10.09
N ASP A 125 36.99 -9.31 -10.38
CA ASP A 125 38.15 -9.38 -9.50
C ASP A 125 38.20 -8.24 -8.45
N GLN A 126 37.60 -7.09 -8.76
CA GLN A 126 37.60 -5.91 -7.88
C GLN A 126 36.25 -5.62 -7.23
N VAL A 127 35.21 -6.42 -7.49
CA VAL A 127 33.84 -6.16 -7.04
C VAL A 127 33.75 -5.92 -5.54
N ASP A 128 34.41 -6.75 -4.73
CA ASP A 128 34.36 -6.62 -3.27
C ASP A 128 34.98 -5.32 -2.79
N ALA A 129 36.13 -4.92 -3.36
CA ALA A 129 36.79 -3.68 -3.01
C ALA A 129 35.94 -2.46 -3.41
N VAL A 130 35.47 -2.44 -4.67
CA VAL A 130 34.72 -1.32 -5.23
C VAL A 130 33.36 -1.15 -4.55
N PHE A 131 32.57 -2.22 -4.37
CA PHE A 131 31.24 -2.10 -3.76
C PHE A 131 31.29 -1.89 -2.25
N THR A 132 32.28 -2.46 -1.55
CA THR A 132 32.48 -2.15 -0.12
C THR A 132 32.82 -0.67 0.06
N GLU A 133 33.71 -0.11 -0.77
CA GLU A 133 34.01 1.32 -0.75
C GLU A 133 32.78 2.15 -1.13
N PHE A 134 32.05 1.77 -2.18
CA PHE A 134 30.88 2.50 -2.64
C PHE A 134 29.80 2.61 -1.57
N VAL A 135 29.43 1.50 -0.95
CA VAL A 135 28.42 1.47 0.12
C VAL A 135 28.90 2.25 1.35
N ALA A 136 30.20 2.19 1.69
CA ALA A 136 30.75 3.00 2.77
C ALA A 136 30.72 4.52 2.47
N VAL A 137 30.99 4.91 1.22
CA VAL A 137 30.90 6.31 0.77
C VAL A 137 29.45 6.79 0.82
N LEU A 138 28.49 6.01 0.32
CA LEU A 138 27.06 6.35 0.41
C LEU A 138 26.60 6.47 1.87
N ASP A 139 26.95 5.51 2.72
CA ASP A 139 26.64 5.54 4.16
C ASP A 139 27.13 6.84 4.82
N ASN A 140 28.40 7.20 4.58
CA ASN A 140 28.97 8.42 5.13
C ASN A 140 28.29 9.67 4.57
N THR A 141 28.08 9.75 3.25
CA THR A 141 27.45 10.89 2.61
C THR A 141 26.01 11.09 3.10
N ILE A 142 25.21 10.03 3.26
CA ILE A 142 23.85 10.11 3.83
C ILE A 142 23.88 10.59 5.28
N ARG A 143 24.89 10.19 6.07
CA ARG A 143 24.98 10.52 7.50
C ARG A 143 25.49 11.93 7.77
N THR A 144 26.46 12.41 7.01
CA THR A 144 27.25 13.62 7.33
C THR A 144 27.56 14.51 6.12
N GLY A 145 26.91 14.28 4.97
CA GLY A 145 27.06 15.13 3.79
C GLY A 145 26.81 16.61 4.11
N ARG A 146 27.55 17.50 3.44
CA ARG A 146 27.61 18.94 3.74
C ARG A 146 26.27 19.69 3.64
N SER A 147 25.27 19.12 2.97
CA SER A 147 23.92 19.67 2.85
C SER A 147 22.89 18.55 2.82
N LEU A 148 21.63 18.86 3.17
CA LEU A 148 20.51 17.92 3.02
C LEU A 148 20.30 17.50 1.57
N ASP A 149 20.54 18.40 0.61
CA ASP A 149 20.46 18.10 -0.83
C ASP A 149 21.42 16.98 -1.25
N ILE A 150 22.69 17.05 -0.83
CA ILE A 150 23.67 15.98 -1.13
C ILE A 150 23.28 14.66 -0.47
N ARG A 151 22.77 14.73 0.76
CA ARG A 151 22.33 13.54 1.49
C ARG A 151 21.14 12.88 0.78
N GLN A 152 20.19 13.69 0.27
CA GLN A 152 19.07 13.24 -0.54
C GLN A 152 19.55 12.58 -1.84
N LYS A 153 20.45 13.23 -2.60
CA LYS A 153 21.03 12.65 -3.83
C LYS A 153 21.76 11.34 -3.56
N ALA A 154 22.43 11.18 -2.42
CA ALA A 154 23.02 9.91 -2.02
C ALA A 154 21.96 8.83 -1.72
N ILE A 155 20.81 9.19 -1.15
CA ILE A 155 19.66 8.30 -1.00
C ILE A 155 19.10 7.90 -2.38
N GLU A 156 18.97 8.83 -3.32
CA GLU A 156 18.52 8.56 -4.70
C GLU A 156 19.45 7.57 -5.43
N VAL A 157 20.77 7.77 -5.33
CA VAL A 157 21.78 6.83 -5.86
C VAL A 157 21.61 5.44 -5.22
N THR A 158 21.40 5.40 -3.91
CA THR A 158 21.22 4.13 -3.17
C THR A 158 19.92 3.44 -3.57
N LEU A 159 18.83 4.18 -3.78
CA LEU A 159 17.55 3.68 -4.24
C LEU A 159 17.64 3.17 -5.68
N SER A 160 18.39 3.86 -6.55
CA SER A 160 18.69 3.43 -7.91
C SER A 160 19.46 2.10 -7.94
N LEU A 161 20.50 1.97 -7.11
CA LEU A 161 21.22 0.70 -6.96
C LEU A 161 20.30 -0.40 -6.41
N THR A 162 19.61 -0.15 -5.30
CA THR A 162 18.80 -1.15 -4.58
C THR A 162 17.66 -1.66 -5.44
N SER A 163 16.92 -0.77 -6.11
CA SER A 163 15.82 -1.17 -6.99
C SER A 163 16.34 -1.84 -8.26
N GLY A 164 17.39 -1.29 -8.89
CA GLY A 164 18.03 -1.80 -10.11
C GLY A 164 18.56 -3.23 -9.95
N SER A 165 19.27 -3.48 -8.86
CA SER A 165 20.05 -4.70 -8.64
C SER A 165 19.41 -5.70 -7.67
N TYR A 166 18.12 -5.52 -7.33
CA TYR A 166 17.39 -6.27 -6.29
C TYR A 166 17.49 -7.81 -6.36
N GLN A 167 17.67 -8.37 -7.55
CA GLN A 167 17.78 -9.82 -7.78
C GLN A 167 19.23 -10.30 -7.94
N THR A 168 20.21 -9.45 -7.64
CA THR A 168 21.64 -9.74 -7.80
C THR A 168 22.32 -9.84 -6.44
N SER A 169 23.55 -10.35 -6.43
CA SER A 169 24.40 -10.38 -5.22
C SER A 169 24.79 -8.98 -4.72
N LEU A 170 24.68 -7.92 -5.53
CA LEU A 170 25.14 -6.57 -5.14
C LEU A 170 24.41 -5.99 -3.92
N LEU A 171 23.19 -6.44 -3.61
CA LEU A 171 22.49 -5.98 -2.41
C LEU A 171 23.07 -6.55 -1.12
N SER A 172 23.84 -7.65 -1.17
CA SER A 172 24.43 -8.21 0.05
C SER A 172 25.40 -7.24 0.72
N TYR A 173 26.06 -6.35 -0.03
CA TYR A 173 26.93 -5.32 0.56
C TYR A 173 26.18 -4.37 1.50
N PHE A 174 24.90 -4.08 1.23
CA PHE A 174 24.04 -3.32 2.16
C PHE A 174 23.59 -4.13 3.37
N THR A 175 23.69 -5.45 3.35
CA THR A 175 23.45 -6.27 4.55
C THR A 175 24.68 -6.31 5.47
N HIS A 176 25.89 -6.16 4.90
CA HIS A 176 27.13 -6.08 5.66
C HIS A 176 27.39 -4.67 6.23
N ARG A 177 26.91 -3.63 5.54
CA ARG A 177 26.97 -2.24 6.00
C ARG A 177 25.57 -1.72 6.31
N ASP A 178 25.27 -1.59 7.60
CA ASP A 178 23.98 -1.12 8.09
C ASP A 178 23.75 0.37 7.80
N LEU A 179 22.86 0.66 6.84
CA LEU A 179 22.43 2.02 6.49
C LEU A 179 21.36 2.59 7.42
N PHE A 180 20.73 1.77 8.28
CA PHE A 180 19.61 2.21 9.10
C PHE A 180 19.92 3.47 9.92
N PRO A 181 21.07 3.58 10.63
CA PRO A 181 21.38 4.78 11.41
C PRO A 181 21.49 6.04 10.55
N SER A 182 22.03 5.91 9.33
CA SER A 182 22.23 7.05 8.41
C SER A 182 20.91 7.53 7.84
N LEU A 183 20.03 6.60 7.46
CA LEU A 183 18.67 6.92 7.00
C LEU A 183 17.85 7.58 8.12
N MET A 184 17.88 7.03 9.33
CA MET A 184 17.15 7.62 10.47
C MET A 184 17.66 9.00 10.82
N LYS A 185 18.99 9.21 10.80
CA LYS A 185 19.57 10.54 11.03
C LYS A 185 19.10 11.53 9.96
N PHE A 186 19.06 11.13 8.68
CA PHE A 186 18.54 12.00 7.63
C PHE A 186 17.05 12.37 7.84
N ILE A 187 16.22 11.40 8.20
CA ILE A 187 14.80 11.63 8.51
C ILE A 187 14.64 12.57 9.71
N GLN A 188 15.50 12.49 10.71
CA GLN A 188 15.49 13.40 11.86
C GLN A 188 15.88 14.82 11.46
N ASP A 189 16.92 14.97 10.63
CA ASP A 189 17.48 16.26 10.24
C ASP A 189 16.65 16.99 9.17
N THR A 190 15.86 16.27 8.35
CA THR A 190 15.03 16.90 7.32
C THR A 190 13.77 17.52 7.90
N ASP A 191 13.50 18.76 7.52
CA ASP A 191 12.25 19.46 7.87
C ASP A 191 11.14 19.22 6.85
N SER A 192 11.48 18.65 5.68
CA SER A 192 10.52 18.38 4.63
C SER A 192 9.89 17.00 4.78
N THR A 193 8.57 16.96 4.86
CA THR A 193 7.79 15.71 4.84
C THR A 193 8.02 14.91 3.55
N THR A 194 8.30 15.57 2.41
CA THR A 194 8.64 14.88 1.16
C THR A 194 10.03 14.26 1.19
N GLY A 195 10.98 14.84 1.95
CA GLY A 195 12.32 14.29 2.10
C GLY A 195 12.34 12.94 2.81
N THR A 196 11.34 12.65 3.66
CA THR A 196 11.23 11.38 4.39
C THR A 196 10.80 10.20 3.50
N PHE A 197 10.17 10.46 2.35
CA PHE A 197 9.55 9.42 1.51
C PHE A 197 10.57 8.42 0.93
N GLU A 198 11.63 8.92 0.29
CA GLU A 198 12.65 8.08 -0.35
C GLU A 198 13.49 7.25 0.64
N PRO A 199 14.04 7.81 1.74
CA PRO A 199 14.80 7.01 2.70
C PRO A 199 13.93 5.94 3.36
N PHE A 200 12.65 6.21 3.59
CA PHE A 200 11.72 5.23 4.13
C PHE A 200 11.38 4.12 3.12
N THR A 201 11.16 4.49 1.85
CA THR A 201 10.96 3.52 0.76
C THR A 201 12.20 2.63 0.57
N LEU A 202 13.40 3.22 0.58
CA LEU A 202 14.66 2.50 0.52
C LEU A 202 14.80 1.50 1.66
N LEU A 203 14.49 1.91 2.90
CA LEU A 203 14.50 1.03 4.06
C LEU A 203 13.55 -0.16 3.88
N GLY A 204 12.34 0.06 3.36
CA GLY A 204 11.40 -1.02 3.03
C GLY A 204 11.96 -2.02 2.02
N LEU A 205 12.63 -1.54 0.96
CA LEU A 205 13.26 -2.44 -0.02
C LEU A 205 14.39 -3.27 0.61
N LEU A 206 15.26 -2.62 1.40
CA LEU A 206 16.37 -3.28 2.09
C LEU A 206 15.88 -4.32 3.10
N ALA A 207 14.81 -4.04 3.85
CA ALA A 207 14.19 -4.98 4.80
C ALA A 207 13.53 -6.18 4.11
N ASN A 208 13.11 -6.05 2.85
CA ASN A 208 12.51 -7.15 2.08
C ASN A 208 13.50 -7.96 1.26
N TYR A 209 14.73 -7.47 1.07
CA TYR A 209 15.76 -8.21 0.35
C TYR A 209 16.01 -9.56 1.03
N ASN A 210 15.71 -10.65 0.31
CA ASN A 210 15.87 -12.04 0.77
C ASN A 210 15.28 -12.31 2.17
N LYS A 211 14.19 -11.59 2.51
CA LYS A 211 13.53 -11.61 3.83
C LYS A 211 13.11 -13.01 4.30
N PHE A 212 12.85 -13.94 3.38
CA PHE A 212 12.41 -15.29 3.69
C PHE A 212 13.50 -16.35 3.46
N GLU A 213 14.72 -15.91 3.17
CA GLU A 213 15.86 -16.75 2.82
C GLU A 213 16.92 -16.71 3.94
N PHE A 214 17.08 -15.58 4.62
CA PHE A 214 17.94 -15.44 5.79
C PHE A 214 17.42 -14.36 6.76
N GLN A 215 18.07 -14.24 7.93
CA GLN A 215 17.75 -13.21 8.91
C GLN A 215 18.27 -11.83 8.45
N ASN A 216 17.38 -11.03 7.89
CA ASN A 216 17.71 -9.69 7.41
C ASN A 216 17.99 -8.72 8.59
N PRO A 217 19.15 -8.04 8.65
CA PRO A 217 19.52 -7.16 9.77
C PRO A 217 18.60 -5.94 9.89
N TYR A 218 18.06 -5.41 8.79
CA TYR A 218 17.15 -4.28 8.82
C TYR A 218 15.85 -4.62 9.54
N ARG A 219 15.39 -5.88 9.48
CA ARG A 219 14.20 -6.32 10.22
C ARG A 219 14.38 -6.21 11.73
N LEU A 220 15.55 -6.60 12.25
CA LEU A 220 15.88 -6.44 13.67
C LEU A 220 15.89 -4.95 14.06
N ARG A 221 16.43 -4.09 13.18
CA ARG A 221 16.38 -2.64 13.39
C ARG A 221 14.96 -2.09 13.45
N LEU A 222 14.02 -2.60 12.64
CA LEU A 222 12.62 -2.18 12.70
C LEU A 222 12.00 -2.52 14.06
N GLU A 223 12.26 -3.70 14.58
CA GLU A 223 11.74 -4.18 15.86
C GLU A 223 12.26 -3.36 17.05
N ASP A 224 13.57 -3.08 17.08
CA ASP A 224 14.24 -2.37 18.18
C ASP A 224 14.13 -0.83 18.09
N PHE A 225 13.49 -0.29 17.06
CA PHE A 225 13.46 1.16 16.85
C PHE A 225 12.51 1.88 17.81
N VAL A 226 13.05 2.83 18.58
CA VAL A 226 12.32 3.54 19.64
C VAL A 226 12.32 5.07 19.50
N ASN A 227 12.88 5.62 18.42
CA ASN A 227 12.91 7.07 18.23
C ASN A 227 11.55 7.58 17.74
N GLU A 228 10.72 8.03 18.69
CA GLU A 228 9.35 8.47 18.42
C GLU A 228 9.26 9.67 17.46
N ALA A 229 10.17 10.65 17.55
CA ALA A 229 10.16 11.80 16.65
C ALA A 229 10.37 11.41 15.18
N ALA A 230 11.30 10.50 14.91
CA ALA A 230 11.51 9.94 13.58
C ALA A 230 10.32 9.10 13.11
N ILE A 231 9.75 8.28 14.00
CA ILE A 231 8.53 7.50 13.72
C ILE A 231 7.39 8.42 13.30
N GLN A 232 7.15 9.51 14.03
CA GLN A 232 6.10 10.48 13.71
C GLN A 232 6.34 11.14 12.36
N LYS A 233 7.59 11.57 12.05
CA LYS A 233 7.93 12.11 10.71
C LYS A 233 7.67 11.10 9.58
N ILE A 234 8.00 9.83 9.78
CA ILE A 234 7.74 8.74 8.82
C ILE A 234 6.24 8.55 8.61
N ILE A 235 5.47 8.51 9.70
CA ILE A 235 4.02 8.32 9.65
C ILE A 235 3.34 9.50 8.95
N THR A 236 3.73 10.74 9.28
CA THR A 236 3.23 11.94 8.59
C THR A 236 3.54 11.90 7.09
N SER A 237 4.77 11.52 6.71
CA SER A 237 5.15 11.36 5.29
C SER A 237 4.36 10.27 4.57
N THR A 238 4.07 9.17 5.27
CA THR A 238 3.21 8.09 4.74
C THR A 238 1.78 8.58 4.54
N GLY A 239 1.23 9.33 5.51
CA GLY A 239 -0.09 9.95 5.45
C GLY A 239 -0.23 10.88 4.25
N ASP A 240 0.70 11.83 4.11
CA ASP A 240 0.76 12.76 2.97
C ASP A 240 0.85 12.02 1.63
N THR A 241 1.67 10.96 1.57
CA THR A 241 1.79 10.14 0.36
C THR A 241 0.48 9.42 0.03
N CYS A 242 -0.23 8.89 1.04
CA CYS A 242 -1.55 8.29 0.86
C CYS A 242 -2.58 9.30 0.34
N SER A 243 -2.55 10.53 0.88
CA SER A 243 -3.37 11.64 0.44
C SER A 243 -3.14 12.01 -1.03
N ARG A 244 -1.86 12.12 -1.44
CA ARG A 244 -1.48 12.39 -2.83
C ARG A 244 -1.94 11.28 -3.77
N LEU A 245 -1.70 10.02 -3.40
CA LEU A 245 -2.12 8.85 -4.20
C LEU A 245 -3.64 8.82 -4.39
N ARG A 246 -4.41 9.06 -3.33
CA ARG A 246 -5.87 9.19 -3.40
C ARG A 246 -6.30 10.32 -4.34
N THR A 247 -5.64 11.47 -4.24
CA THR A 247 -5.98 12.64 -5.07
C THR A 247 -5.86 12.33 -6.56
N LYS A 248 -4.94 11.45 -6.96
CA LYS A 248 -4.84 10.95 -8.35
C LYS A 248 -6.10 10.16 -8.76
N TYR A 249 -6.68 9.33 -7.89
CA TYR A 249 -7.96 8.66 -8.18
C TYR A 249 -9.12 9.65 -8.30
N VAL A 250 -9.20 10.62 -7.38
CA VAL A 250 -10.25 11.65 -7.39
C VAL A 250 -10.16 12.54 -8.63
N ALA A 251 -8.95 12.78 -9.15
CA ALA A 251 -8.74 13.54 -10.37
C ALA A 251 -9.26 12.82 -11.62
N VAL A 252 -9.28 11.48 -11.63
CA VAL A 252 -9.91 10.69 -12.71
C VAL A 252 -11.43 10.72 -12.60
N GLN A 253 -11.97 10.55 -11.39
CA GLN A 253 -13.40 10.59 -11.16
C GLN A 253 -13.72 11.22 -9.81
N ASN A 254 -14.46 12.33 -9.81
CA ASN A 254 -14.95 12.89 -8.56
C ASN A 254 -16.03 11.97 -7.97
N ASP A 255 -16.00 11.78 -6.66
CA ASP A 255 -16.86 10.88 -5.90
C ASP A 255 -17.81 11.65 -4.95
N LEU A 256 -17.80 12.98 -5.03
CA LEU A 256 -18.78 13.84 -4.36
C LEU A 256 -20.08 13.89 -5.18
N PRO A 257 -21.27 13.91 -4.53
CA PRO A 257 -22.55 14.00 -5.23
C PRO A 257 -22.65 15.24 -6.15
N GLU A 258 -23.41 15.12 -7.24
CA GLU A 258 -23.64 16.22 -8.19
C GLU A 258 -24.18 17.48 -7.49
N GLY A 259 -23.64 18.65 -7.84
CA GLY A 259 -23.95 19.94 -7.20
C GLY A 259 -23.01 20.31 -6.04
N TRP A 260 -22.09 19.43 -5.64
CA TRP A 260 -21.12 19.69 -4.56
C TRP A 260 -19.71 19.90 -5.10
N SER A 261 -19.14 21.09 -4.87
CA SER A 261 -17.77 21.42 -5.29
C SER A 261 -16.76 21.15 -4.17
N LEU A 262 -15.50 20.87 -4.52
CA LEU A 262 -14.39 20.78 -3.56
C LEU A 262 -14.29 22.03 -2.67
N ALA A 263 -14.67 23.22 -3.16
CA ALA A 263 -14.71 24.45 -2.37
C ALA A 263 -15.71 24.38 -1.19
N SER A 264 -16.80 23.63 -1.33
CA SER A 264 -17.76 23.37 -0.24
C SER A 264 -17.27 22.33 0.78
N ALA A 265 -16.43 21.38 0.35
CA ALA A 265 -15.77 20.41 1.22
C ALA A 265 -14.58 21.05 1.99
N PHE A 266 -13.84 21.97 1.37
CA PHE A 266 -12.85 22.82 2.05
C PHE A 266 -13.49 23.90 2.92
N GLY A 267 -14.71 24.34 2.61
CA GLY A 267 -15.53 25.22 3.46
C GLY A 267 -15.96 24.61 4.79
N MET A 268 -15.80 23.30 4.97
CA MET A 268 -16.03 22.59 6.23
C MET A 268 -14.90 22.83 7.27
N LEU A 269 -13.88 23.61 6.88
CA LEU A 269 -12.69 23.96 7.66
C LEU A 269 -12.59 25.46 8.02
N GLY A 270 -13.74 26.14 8.11
CA GLY A 270 -13.83 27.41 8.85
C GLY A 270 -13.33 28.67 8.13
N LEU A 271 -13.43 28.75 6.79
CA LEU A 271 -13.24 29.99 6.05
C LEU A 271 -14.42 30.26 5.12
N GLY A 272 -15.37 31.06 5.60
CA GLY A 272 -16.25 31.82 4.73
C GLY A 272 -15.42 32.87 4.00
N GLY A 273 -15.08 32.61 2.74
CA GLY A 273 -14.34 33.54 1.90
C GLY A 273 -14.51 33.16 0.42
N LEU A 274 -15.12 34.06 -0.33
CA LEU A 274 -15.46 33.96 -1.76
C LEU A 274 -14.35 33.34 -2.62
N ILE A 275 -14.58 32.13 -3.15
CA ILE A 275 -13.77 31.55 -4.22
C ILE A 275 -14.72 31.00 -5.30
N GLY A 276 -14.61 31.55 -6.50
CA GLY A 276 -15.46 31.26 -7.64
C GLY A 276 -15.51 29.78 -8.03
N ALA A 277 -16.64 29.36 -8.58
CA ALA A 277 -16.87 28.01 -9.06
C ALA A 277 -15.79 27.60 -10.07
N LYS A 278 -14.98 26.58 -9.75
CA LYS A 278 -14.17 25.90 -10.78
C LYS A 278 -15.12 25.24 -11.78
N PRO A 279 -14.79 25.25 -13.10
CA PRO A 279 -15.61 24.60 -14.12
C PRO A 279 -15.80 23.12 -13.79
N ALA A 280 -16.97 22.58 -14.15
CA ALA A 280 -17.28 21.16 -14.00
C ALA A 280 -16.14 20.33 -14.58
N ALA A 281 -15.68 19.32 -13.83
CA ALA A 281 -14.65 18.42 -14.31
C ALA A 281 -15.12 17.83 -15.66
N PRO A 282 -14.27 17.81 -16.69
CA PRO A 282 -14.65 17.26 -17.98
C PRO A 282 -15.12 15.81 -17.78
N VAL A 283 -16.25 15.45 -18.38
CA VAL A 283 -16.75 14.08 -18.37
C VAL A 283 -15.77 13.23 -19.17
N ILE A 284 -14.92 12.48 -18.47
CA ILE A 284 -13.95 11.57 -19.08
C ILE A 284 -14.73 10.35 -19.60
N ASP A 285 -14.44 9.96 -20.84
CA ASP A 285 -15.01 8.75 -21.44
C ASP A 285 -14.71 7.51 -20.58
N PRO A 286 -15.66 6.57 -20.37
CA PRO A 286 -15.46 5.42 -19.49
C PRO A 286 -14.24 4.53 -19.85
N GLU A 287 -13.92 4.36 -21.14
CA GLU A 287 -12.75 3.57 -21.54
C GLU A 287 -11.45 4.33 -21.31
N ALA A 288 -11.46 5.66 -21.50
CA ALA A 288 -10.33 6.51 -21.13
C ALA A 288 -10.10 6.50 -19.61
N ALA A 289 -11.15 6.63 -18.80
CA ALA A 289 -11.08 6.57 -17.35
C ALA A 289 -10.51 5.23 -16.87
N LYS A 290 -10.95 4.12 -17.47
CA LYS A 290 -10.41 2.77 -17.17
C LYS A 290 -8.92 2.65 -17.45
N LYS A 291 -8.41 3.24 -18.53
CA LYS A 291 -6.97 3.29 -18.82
C LYS A 291 -6.22 4.11 -17.78
N MET A 292 -6.74 5.28 -17.40
CA MET A 292 -6.14 6.11 -16.34
C MET A 292 -6.11 5.38 -15.00
N PHE A 293 -7.19 4.70 -14.61
CA PHE A 293 -7.22 3.88 -13.40
C PHE A 293 -6.23 2.70 -13.44
N ALA A 294 -5.93 2.15 -14.63
CA ALA A 294 -4.97 1.07 -14.78
C ALA A 294 -3.51 1.49 -14.53
N GLU A 295 -3.21 2.78 -14.68
CA GLU A 295 -1.92 3.35 -14.32
C GLU A 295 -1.81 3.61 -12.81
N LEU A 296 -2.95 3.75 -12.11
CA LEU A 296 -3.02 3.98 -10.66
C LEU A 296 -2.86 2.68 -9.83
N PRO A 297 -2.38 2.76 -8.57
CA PRO A 297 -1.88 3.95 -7.86
C PRO A 297 -0.61 4.53 -8.51
N GLY A 298 -0.04 5.65 -8.08
CA GLY A 298 1.27 6.09 -8.58
C GLY A 298 2.41 5.22 -8.04
N ALA A 299 3.64 5.40 -8.56
CA ALA A 299 4.83 4.70 -8.08
C ALA A 299 5.14 4.98 -6.59
N GLU A 300 4.59 6.05 -6.03
CA GLU A 300 4.70 6.36 -4.61
C GLU A 300 4.05 5.31 -3.71
N ALA A 301 3.24 4.39 -4.26
CA ALA A 301 2.66 3.27 -3.53
C ALA A 301 3.72 2.29 -2.96
N ALA A 302 4.97 2.33 -3.46
CA ALA A 302 6.08 1.53 -2.92
C ALA A 302 6.28 1.70 -1.40
N VAL A 303 5.93 2.88 -0.86
CA VAL A 303 6.04 3.17 0.58
C VAL A 303 5.17 2.25 1.45
N LEU A 304 4.07 1.73 0.91
CA LEU A 304 3.13 0.88 1.65
C LEU A 304 3.76 -0.43 2.11
N LEU A 305 4.80 -0.91 1.41
CA LEU A 305 5.60 -2.06 1.84
C LEU A 305 6.35 -1.78 3.13
N ALA A 306 7.06 -0.64 3.19
CA ALA A 306 7.77 -0.21 4.39
C ALA A 306 6.80 0.01 5.56
N THR A 307 5.62 0.59 5.29
CA THR A 307 4.55 0.76 6.29
C THR A 307 4.08 -0.59 6.85
N TYR A 308 3.81 -1.58 5.99
CA TYR A 308 3.44 -2.93 6.42
C TYR A 308 4.53 -3.56 7.31
N ASP A 309 5.80 -3.46 6.93
CA ASP A 309 6.89 -4.06 7.70
C ASP A 309 7.04 -3.44 9.09
N PHE A 310 6.94 -2.11 9.18
CA PHE A 310 6.95 -1.42 10.47
C PHE A 310 5.74 -1.75 11.33
N VAL A 311 4.54 -1.83 10.75
CA VAL A 311 3.34 -2.25 11.49
C VAL A 311 3.46 -3.69 11.99
N HIS A 312 4.07 -4.57 11.20
CA HIS A 312 4.31 -5.95 11.62
C HIS A 312 5.37 -6.06 12.72
N ALA A 313 6.43 -5.25 12.68
CA ALA A 313 7.58 -5.38 13.58
C ALA A 313 7.52 -4.49 14.84
N ASN A 314 6.88 -3.32 14.78
CA ASN A 314 7.08 -2.26 15.77
C ASN A 314 5.77 -1.75 16.39
N LYS A 315 5.56 -2.04 17.68
CA LYS A 315 4.36 -1.62 18.41
C LYS A 315 4.27 -0.11 18.63
N LEU A 316 5.40 0.58 18.81
CA LEU A 316 5.43 2.04 19.00
C LEU A 316 5.01 2.76 17.72
N PHE A 317 5.45 2.25 16.56
CA PHE A 317 4.99 2.70 15.25
C PHE A 317 3.49 2.49 15.09
N CYS A 318 2.97 1.31 15.45
CA CYS A 318 1.53 1.04 15.37
C CYS A 318 0.70 1.99 16.23
N PHE A 319 1.15 2.24 17.47
CA PHE A 319 0.49 3.17 18.39
C PHE A 319 0.46 4.58 17.78
N ASN A 320 1.62 5.11 17.38
CA ASN A 320 1.71 6.42 16.75
C ASN A 320 0.89 6.48 15.45
N LEU A 321 0.86 5.42 14.63
CA LEU A 321 0.08 5.43 13.40
C LEU A 321 -1.41 5.65 13.69
N VAL A 322 -1.94 4.98 14.72
CA VAL A 322 -3.35 5.07 15.11
C VAL A 322 -3.68 6.37 15.86
N THR A 323 -2.75 6.92 16.64
CA THR A 323 -3.03 8.05 17.55
C THR A 323 -2.43 9.39 17.15
N LEU A 324 -1.57 9.45 16.14
CA LEU A 324 -0.90 10.70 15.77
C LEU A 324 -1.91 11.72 15.23
N GLU A 325 -2.05 12.79 15.98
CA GLU A 325 -2.75 14.01 15.59
C GLU A 325 -1.71 15.02 15.07
N LEU A 326 -2.07 15.76 14.02
CA LEU A 326 -1.20 16.78 13.43
C LEU A 326 -1.60 18.16 13.96
N ASP A 327 -0.60 19.00 14.25
CA ASP A 327 -0.81 20.35 14.81
C ASP A 327 -1.75 21.20 13.93
N ASN A 328 -1.64 21.03 12.62
CA ASN A 328 -2.52 21.66 11.68
C ASN A 328 -3.83 20.87 11.58
N LYS A 329 -4.89 21.37 12.24
CA LYS A 329 -6.26 20.82 12.15
C LYS A 329 -6.81 20.76 10.72
N GLN A 330 -6.17 21.43 9.76
CA GLN A 330 -6.53 21.32 8.34
C GLN A 330 -5.97 20.07 7.65
N THR A 331 -4.97 19.44 8.25
CA THR A 331 -4.30 18.27 7.70
C THR A 331 -4.94 17.01 8.25
N GLU A 332 -5.33 16.10 7.37
CA GLU A 332 -5.92 14.83 7.76
C GLU A 332 -4.91 13.96 8.53
N PRO A 333 -5.32 13.28 9.62
CA PRO A 333 -4.44 12.36 10.32
C PRO A 333 -3.89 11.26 9.40
N PRO A 334 -2.67 10.76 9.62
CA PRO A 334 -2.07 9.75 8.76
C PRO A 334 -2.90 8.47 8.64
N ILE A 335 -3.50 7.98 9.74
CA ILE A 335 -4.40 6.82 9.69
C ILE A 335 -5.66 7.08 8.86
N ALA A 336 -6.22 8.29 8.91
CA ALA A 336 -7.36 8.68 8.09
C ALA A 336 -7.00 8.65 6.61
N SER A 337 -5.84 9.19 6.24
CA SER A 337 -5.30 9.15 4.87
C SER A 337 -5.04 7.71 4.39
N PHE A 338 -4.52 6.85 5.26
CA PHE A 338 -4.24 5.45 4.97
C PHE A 338 -5.53 4.64 4.73
N ILE A 339 -6.53 4.78 5.61
CA ILE A 339 -7.85 4.14 5.44
C ILE A 339 -8.53 4.68 4.19
N SER A 340 -8.43 5.99 3.96
CA SER A 340 -8.96 6.66 2.78
C SER A 340 -8.38 6.04 1.51
N LEU A 341 -7.05 6.04 1.32
CA LEU A 341 -6.41 5.41 0.16
C LEU A 341 -6.81 3.93 0.02
N THR A 342 -6.88 3.20 1.13
CA THR A 342 -7.27 1.78 1.11
C THR A 342 -8.64 1.60 0.45
N SER A 343 -9.63 2.43 0.74
CA SER A 343 -10.94 2.33 0.09
C SER A 343 -10.89 2.49 -1.45
N TYR A 344 -10.06 3.40 -1.98
CA TYR A 344 -9.88 3.55 -3.43
C TYR A 344 -9.15 2.35 -4.04
N LEU A 345 -8.13 1.83 -3.36
CA LEU A 345 -7.43 0.62 -3.79
C LEU A 345 -8.37 -0.59 -3.84
N LEU A 346 -9.28 -0.72 -2.87
CA LEU A 346 -10.25 -1.82 -2.81
C LEU A 346 -11.29 -1.72 -3.93
N GLU A 347 -11.84 -0.54 -4.18
CA GLU A 347 -12.86 -0.35 -5.22
C GLU A 347 -12.30 -0.60 -6.63
N HIS A 348 -11.02 -0.28 -6.84
CA HIS A 348 -10.28 -0.48 -8.11
C HIS A 348 -9.36 -1.70 -8.12
N ALA A 349 -9.40 -2.56 -7.11
CA ALA A 349 -8.49 -3.70 -6.98
C ALA A 349 -8.48 -4.60 -8.21
N TYR A 350 -9.61 -4.66 -8.91
CA TYR A 350 -9.78 -5.47 -10.09
C TYR A 350 -9.17 -4.93 -11.39
N ILE A 351 -8.82 -3.63 -11.41
CA ILE A 351 -8.39 -2.95 -12.63
C ILE A 351 -7.01 -3.45 -13.05
N SER A 352 -6.10 -3.60 -12.08
CA SER A 352 -4.74 -4.05 -12.33
C SER A 352 -4.25 -4.99 -11.22
N THR A 353 -3.36 -5.93 -11.58
CA THR A 353 -2.69 -6.79 -10.60
C THR A 353 -1.93 -5.97 -9.56
N ARG A 354 -1.36 -4.84 -9.96
CA ARG A 354 -0.61 -3.96 -9.07
C ARG A 354 -1.51 -3.31 -8.01
N THR A 355 -2.69 -2.83 -8.40
CA THR A 355 -3.69 -2.29 -7.48
C THR A 355 -4.16 -3.37 -6.50
N SER A 356 -4.45 -4.58 -6.99
CA SER A 356 -4.80 -5.74 -6.13
C SER A 356 -3.70 -6.08 -5.11
N LEU A 357 -2.42 -6.06 -5.50
CA LEU A 357 -1.30 -6.30 -4.59
C LEU A 357 -1.26 -5.28 -3.45
N TYR A 358 -1.35 -3.99 -3.75
CA TYR A 358 -1.33 -2.94 -2.71
C TYR A 358 -2.62 -2.91 -1.88
N ALA A 359 -3.77 -3.20 -2.49
CA ALA A 359 -5.04 -3.36 -1.78
C ALA A 359 -4.95 -4.44 -0.69
N ARG A 360 -4.48 -5.64 -1.07
CA ARG A 360 -4.29 -6.75 -0.12
C ARG A 360 -3.23 -6.45 0.94
N LEU A 361 -2.13 -5.78 0.57
CA LEU A 361 -1.11 -5.35 1.52
C LEU A 361 -1.68 -4.42 2.60
N ASN A 362 -2.48 -3.42 2.19
CA ASN A 362 -3.13 -2.51 3.13
C ASN A 362 -4.12 -3.23 4.04
N LEU A 363 -4.86 -4.22 3.54
CA LEU A 363 -5.72 -5.06 4.39
C LEU A 363 -4.91 -5.87 5.41
N LEU A 364 -3.74 -6.41 5.05
CA LEU A 364 -2.86 -7.08 6.01
C LEU A 364 -2.38 -6.11 7.10
N THR A 365 -2.00 -4.88 6.72
CA THR A 365 -1.65 -3.82 7.67
C THR A 365 -2.81 -3.51 8.61
N ILE A 366 -4.03 -3.34 8.09
CA ILE A 366 -5.22 -3.09 8.92
C ILE A 366 -5.50 -4.27 9.85
N ARG A 367 -5.41 -5.51 9.34
CA ARG A 367 -5.59 -6.73 10.12
C ARG A 367 -4.65 -6.75 11.32
N LEU A 368 -3.38 -6.44 11.13
CA LEU A 368 -2.39 -6.37 12.21
C LEU A 368 -2.79 -5.34 13.29
N LEU A 369 -3.26 -4.16 12.88
CA LEU A 369 -3.68 -3.11 13.81
C LEU A 369 -4.93 -3.51 14.63
N VAL A 370 -5.92 -4.16 14.01
CA VAL A 370 -7.14 -4.58 14.72
C VAL A 370 -6.98 -5.88 15.51
N GLU A 371 -5.90 -6.64 15.27
CA GLU A 371 -5.57 -7.86 16.00
C GLU A 371 -4.91 -7.58 17.35
N ASP A 372 -4.22 -6.44 17.50
CA ASP A 372 -3.72 -5.98 18.80
C ASP A 372 -4.87 -5.44 19.68
N PRO A 373 -5.10 -6.00 20.88
CA PRO A 373 -6.23 -5.59 21.72
C PRO A 373 -6.20 -4.12 22.17
N ALA A 374 -5.02 -3.54 22.39
CA ALA A 374 -4.89 -2.16 22.86
C ALA A 374 -5.16 -1.17 21.72
N LEU A 375 -4.65 -1.45 20.52
CA LEU A 375 -4.93 -0.66 19.33
C LEU A 375 -6.39 -0.80 18.90
N CYS A 376 -6.94 -2.02 18.90
CA CYS A 376 -8.33 -2.26 18.56
C CYS A 376 -9.28 -1.52 19.52
N LYS A 377 -8.95 -1.47 20.82
CA LYS A 377 -9.65 -0.61 21.80
C LYS A 377 -9.63 0.84 21.37
N ARG A 378 -8.46 1.39 21.01
CA ARG A 378 -8.33 2.79 20.56
C ARG A 378 -9.13 3.05 19.28
N ILE A 379 -9.04 2.16 18.28
CA ILE A 379 -9.75 2.23 16.99
C ILE A 379 -11.28 2.22 17.17
N CYS A 380 -11.78 1.48 18.16
CA CYS A 380 -13.21 1.42 18.50
C CYS A 380 -13.66 2.55 19.43
N SER A 381 -12.74 3.37 19.94
CA SER A 381 -13.01 4.35 20.98
C SER A 381 -13.54 5.68 20.42
N PRO A 382 -14.39 6.42 21.15
CA PRO A 382 -14.81 7.77 20.77
C PRO A 382 -13.66 8.76 20.56
N GLU A 383 -12.51 8.56 21.23
CA GLU A 383 -11.30 9.38 21.09
C GLU A 383 -10.60 9.19 19.74
N SER A 384 -11.03 8.23 18.93
CA SER A 384 -10.52 8.02 17.57
C SER A 384 -11.33 8.75 16.50
N LYS A 385 -12.30 9.56 16.90
CA LYS A 385 -13.15 10.32 15.98
C LYS A 385 -12.31 11.25 15.10
N THR A 386 -12.42 11.08 13.80
CA THR A 386 -11.75 11.90 12.81
C THR A 386 -12.54 11.89 11.49
N PRO A 387 -12.49 12.95 10.67
CA PRO A 387 -13.13 12.91 9.35
C PRO A 387 -12.36 11.97 8.42
N ILE A 388 -13.07 11.04 7.78
CA ILE A 388 -12.48 10.10 6.81
C ILE A 388 -13.30 10.13 5.52
N ARG A 389 -12.64 10.48 4.44
CA ARG A 389 -13.17 10.35 3.07
C ARG A 389 -12.96 8.93 2.58
N LEU A 390 -14.03 8.21 2.28
CA LEU A 390 -13.97 6.91 1.61
C LEU A 390 -14.33 7.06 0.13
N CYS A 391 -13.82 6.14 -0.69
CA CYS A 391 -14.12 6.09 -2.12
C CYS A 391 -15.62 5.88 -2.35
N ARG A 392 -16.17 6.59 -3.33
CA ARG A 392 -17.57 6.51 -3.75
C ARG A 392 -17.68 6.67 -5.26
N GLN A 393 -16.76 6.05 -6.01
CA GLN A 393 -16.70 6.17 -7.47
C GLN A 393 -17.64 5.17 -8.17
N ARG A 394 -18.23 4.23 -7.42
CA ARG A 394 -19.07 3.16 -7.94
C ARG A 394 -20.28 2.90 -7.06
N SER A 395 -21.42 2.66 -7.72
CA SER A 395 -22.65 2.23 -7.06
C SER A 395 -22.63 0.71 -6.76
N PRO A 396 -23.37 0.24 -5.74
CA PRO A 396 -24.21 1.00 -4.81
C PRO A 396 -23.38 1.80 -3.79
N TYR A 397 -23.96 2.88 -3.27
CA TYR A 397 -23.30 3.75 -2.31
C TYR A 397 -23.81 3.52 -0.88
N LEU A 398 -22.89 3.47 0.09
CA LEU A 398 -23.23 3.51 1.51
C LEU A 398 -23.77 4.89 1.95
N PRO A 399 -24.44 5.01 3.11
CA PRO A 399 -24.83 6.28 3.69
C PRO A 399 -23.66 7.27 3.76
N LEU A 400 -23.87 8.52 3.31
CA LEU A 400 -22.83 9.54 3.31
C LEU A 400 -22.65 10.11 4.73
N ILE A 401 -21.45 9.96 5.28
CA ILE A 401 -21.05 10.56 6.57
C ILE A 401 -20.08 11.71 6.28
N ARG A 402 -20.44 12.93 6.68
CA ARG A 402 -19.66 14.14 6.40
C ARG A 402 -18.80 14.65 7.57
N GLY A 403 -19.12 14.23 8.80
CA GLY A 403 -18.41 14.65 10.00
C GLY A 403 -17.51 13.56 10.57
N ASP A 404 -17.01 13.83 11.77
CA ASP A 404 -16.14 12.89 12.48
C ASP A 404 -16.84 11.56 12.74
N ARG A 405 -16.10 10.48 12.51
CA ARG A 405 -16.55 9.12 12.77
C ARG A 405 -15.44 8.35 13.46
N VAL A 406 -15.84 7.40 14.29
CA VAL A 406 -14.90 6.47 14.96
C VAL A 406 -14.18 5.64 13.89
N LEU A 407 -12.87 5.45 14.00
CA LEU A 407 -12.06 4.74 12.99
C LEU A 407 -12.65 3.38 12.63
N ALA A 408 -13.07 2.60 13.63
CA ALA A 408 -13.73 1.30 13.43
C ALA A 408 -14.88 1.38 12.42
N THR A 409 -15.72 2.42 12.47
CA THR A 409 -16.83 2.56 11.53
C THR A 409 -16.37 2.77 10.10
N ALA A 410 -15.26 3.50 9.87
CA ALA A 410 -14.71 3.71 8.53
C ALA A 410 -14.06 2.43 7.99
N LEU A 411 -13.45 1.63 8.86
CA LEU A 411 -12.96 0.31 8.52
C LEU A 411 -14.10 -0.64 8.13
N LEU A 412 -15.21 -0.65 8.88
CA LEU A 412 -16.40 -1.43 8.52
C LEU A 412 -16.92 -1.06 7.12
N ASP A 413 -17.05 0.24 6.81
CA ASP A 413 -17.45 0.71 5.47
C ASP A 413 -16.49 0.23 4.38
N ALA A 414 -15.18 0.41 4.59
CA ALA A 414 -14.18 -0.01 3.61
C ALA A 414 -14.23 -1.53 3.35
N MET A 415 -14.52 -2.35 4.36
CA MET A 415 -14.69 -3.80 4.17
C MET A 415 -15.95 -4.12 3.37
N ILE A 416 -17.09 -3.50 3.69
CA ILE A 416 -18.36 -3.81 3.01
C ILE A 416 -18.41 -3.26 1.58
N ASP A 417 -17.83 -2.08 1.31
CA ASP A 417 -17.62 -1.58 -0.05
C ASP A 417 -16.70 -2.53 -0.83
N GLY A 418 -15.59 -2.95 -0.21
CA GLY A 418 -14.70 -3.97 -0.76
C GLY A 418 -15.42 -5.26 -1.15
N ILE A 419 -16.30 -5.78 -0.28
CA ILE A 419 -17.14 -6.96 -0.53
C ILE A 419 -18.09 -6.71 -1.71
N ASN A 420 -18.78 -5.57 -1.74
CA ASN A 420 -19.84 -5.27 -2.70
C ASN A 420 -19.29 -4.97 -4.11
N HIS A 421 -18.15 -4.30 -4.24
CA HIS A 421 -17.62 -3.87 -5.54
C HIS A 421 -16.71 -4.91 -6.20
N ASN A 422 -16.28 -5.96 -5.49
CA ASN A 422 -15.35 -6.97 -6.04
C ASN A 422 -15.99 -8.33 -6.38
N LEU A 423 -17.33 -8.46 -6.35
CA LEU A 423 -18.01 -9.72 -6.64
C LEU A 423 -17.81 -10.14 -8.10
N ARG A 424 -17.19 -11.31 -8.31
CA ARG A 424 -16.86 -11.89 -9.62
C ARG A 424 -16.96 -13.40 -9.56
N ARG A 425 -17.32 -14.03 -10.68
CA ARG A 425 -17.40 -15.51 -10.78
C ARG A 425 -16.05 -16.19 -10.51
N ARG A 426 -14.94 -15.49 -10.78
CA ARG A 426 -13.62 -15.86 -10.27
C ARG A 426 -13.27 -14.95 -9.09
N LEU A 427 -13.68 -15.37 -7.90
CA LEU A 427 -13.51 -14.61 -6.67
C LEU A 427 -12.04 -14.60 -6.23
N ASP A 428 -11.56 -13.45 -5.76
CA ASP A 428 -10.28 -13.36 -5.05
C ASP A 428 -10.49 -13.81 -3.59
N VAL A 429 -10.38 -15.12 -3.35
CA VAL A 429 -10.70 -15.73 -2.06
C VAL A 429 -9.86 -15.14 -0.92
N ASP A 430 -8.59 -14.85 -1.17
CA ASP A 430 -7.70 -14.29 -0.15
C ASP A 430 -8.09 -12.84 0.22
N LEU A 431 -8.48 -12.03 -0.76
CA LEU A 431 -8.97 -10.67 -0.52
C LEU A 431 -10.24 -10.69 0.36
N TYR A 432 -11.19 -11.56 0.02
CA TYR A 432 -12.43 -11.72 0.78
C TYR A 432 -12.17 -12.28 2.19
N ALA A 433 -11.23 -13.21 2.34
CA ALA A 433 -10.85 -13.72 3.65
C ALA A 433 -10.36 -12.59 4.57
N LEU A 434 -9.58 -11.63 4.05
CA LEU A 434 -9.12 -10.48 4.82
C LEU A 434 -10.25 -9.53 5.22
N PHE A 435 -11.25 -9.30 4.36
CA PHE A 435 -12.44 -8.53 4.73
C PHE A 435 -13.14 -9.16 5.94
N LEU A 436 -13.40 -10.47 5.87
CA LEU A 436 -14.08 -11.18 6.95
C LEU A 436 -13.23 -11.26 8.22
N ASP A 437 -11.92 -11.44 8.09
CA ASP A 437 -10.98 -11.44 9.21
C ASP A 437 -10.99 -10.12 9.99
N ILE A 438 -11.00 -8.98 9.29
CA ILE A 438 -11.05 -7.65 9.90
C ILE A 438 -12.42 -7.43 10.55
N LEU A 439 -13.51 -7.76 9.84
CA LEU A 439 -14.87 -7.64 10.38
C LEU A 439 -15.06 -8.50 11.64
N GLN A 440 -14.56 -9.74 11.64
CA GLN A 440 -14.62 -10.63 12.80
C GLN A 440 -13.90 -10.03 14.00
N ARG A 441 -12.65 -9.57 13.84
CA ARG A 441 -11.86 -8.96 14.93
C ARG A 441 -12.56 -7.73 15.53
N LEU A 442 -13.09 -6.85 14.68
CA LEU A 442 -13.84 -5.68 15.13
C LEU A 442 -15.12 -6.06 15.87
N ILE A 443 -15.96 -6.94 15.29
CA ILE A 443 -17.23 -7.35 15.91
C ILE A 443 -16.99 -8.12 17.22
N SER A 444 -16.01 -9.02 17.25
CA SER A 444 -15.62 -9.73 18.47
C SER A 444 -15.15 -8.78 19.56
N HIS A 445 -14.36 -7.75 19.21
CA HIS A 445 -13.95 -6.73 20.17
C HIS A 445 -15.17 -5.99 20.73
N LEU A 446 -16.03 -5.46 19.86
CA LEU A 446 -17.22 -4.71 20.26
C LEU A 446 -18.18 -5.55 21.13
N ALA A 447 -18.37 -6.82 20.81
CA ALA A 447 -19.17 -7.75 21.59
C ALA A 447 -18.58 -7.96 22.99
N ARG A 448 -17.27 -8.22 23.07
CA ARG A 448 -16.55 -8.48 24.34
C ARG A 448 -16.53 -7.26 25.25
N THR A 449 -16.36 -6.06 24.69
CA THR A 449 -16.34 -4.80 25.44
C THR A 449 -17.71 -4.16 25.59
N ARG A 450 -18.77 -4.77 25.03
CA ARG A 450 -20.14 -4.21 24.96
C ARG A 450 -20.17 -2.79 24.40
N THR A 451 -19.28 -2.49 23.45
CA THR A 451 -19.18 -1.17 22.81
C THR A 451 -20.19 -1.08 21.68
N ARG A 452 -21.10 -0.10 21.78
CA ARG A 452 -22.18 0.11 20.81
C ARG A 452 -21.88 1.31 19.92
N LEU A 453 -21.52 1.04 18.66
CA LEU A 453 -21.19 2.10 17.71
C LEU A 453 -22.44 2.64 16.99
N PRO A 454 -22.60 3.96 16.85
CA PRO A 454 -23.63 4.56 16.00
C PRO A 454 -23.24 4.35 14.53
N TYR A 455 -23.67 3.22 13.97
CA TYR A 455 -23.30 2.74 12.65
C TYR A 455 -24.53 2.17 11.92
N HIS A 456 -24.49 2.17 10.59
CA HIS A 456 -25.58 1.67 9.76
C HIS A 456 -25.50 0.13 9.58
N TRP A 457 -25.63 -0.59 10.70
CA TRP A 457 -25.49 -2.05 10.81
C TRP A 457 -26.32 -2.85 9.79
N SER A 458 -27.49 -2.34 9.39
CA SER A 458 -28.32 -2.91 8.32
C SER A 458 -27.54 -3.18 7.03
N GLU A 459 -26.65 -2.28 6.59
CA GLU A 459 -25.92 -2.47 5.34
C GLU A 459 -24.78 -3.47 5.47
N LEU A 460 -24.18 -3.59 6.65
CA LEU A 460 -23.19 -4.63 6.92
C LEU A 460 -23.83 -6.01 6.79
N PHE A 461 -24.97 -6.24 7.45
CA PHE A 461 -25.67 -7.52 7.36
C PHE A 461 -26.21 -7.78 5.95
N ARG A 462 -26.73 -6.76 5.27
CA ARG A 462 -27.11 -6.86 3.85
C ARG A 462 -25.94 -7.30 2.98
N SER A 463 -24.75 -6.74 3.17
CA SER A 463 -23.57 -7.06 2.38
C SER A 463 -23.10 -8.51 2.62
N LEU A 464 -23.05 -8.96 3.88
CA LEU A 464 -22.71 -10.35 4.22
C LEU A 464 -23.71 -11.36 3.66
N LEU A 465 -25.01 -11.10 3.77
CA LEU A 465 -26.06 -11.97 3.23
C LEU A 465 -26.09 -11.95 1.69
N THR A 466 -25.74 -10.81 1.07
CA THR A 466 -25.56 -10.71 -0.37
C THR A 466 -24.38 -11.56 -0.84
N LEU A 467 -23.29 -11.61 -0.06
CA LEU A 467 -22.17 -12.51 -0.33
C LEU A 467 -22.59 -13.98 -0.24
N ILE A 468 -23.36 -14.39 0.77
CA ILE A 468 -23.95 -15.75 0.83
C ILE A 468 -24.77 -16.03 -0.42
N ARG A 469 -25.67 -15.12 -0.81
CA ARG A 469 -26.52 -15.26 -1.99
C ARG A 469 -25.69 -15.41 -3.27
N PHE A 470 -24.65 -14.59 -3.42
CA PHE A 470 -23.72 -14.68 -4.54
C PHE A 470 -23.03 -16.04 -4.57
N MET A 471 -22.45 -16.48 -3.46
CA MET A 471 -21.72 -17.75 -3.38
C MET A 471 -22.64 -18.96 -3.59
N ALA A 472 -23.89 -18.91 -3.13
CA ALA A 472 -24.88 -19.95 -3.39
C ALA A 472 -25.30 -20.00 -4.87
N THR A 473 -25.50 -18.83 -5.49
CA THR A 473 -25.94 -18.72 -6.89
C THR A 473 -24.87 -19.21 -7.86
N TYR A 474 -23.62 -18.89 -7.59
CA TYR A 474 -22.47 -19.21 -8.45
C TYR A 474 -21.63 -20.37 -7.91
N ALA A 475 -22.23 -21.31 -7.17
CA ALA A 475 -21.51 -22.37 -6.50
C ALA A 475 -20.66 -23.24 -7.44
N ALA A 476 -21.16 -23.51 -8.65
CA ALA A 476 -20.41 -24.24 -9.66
C ALA A 476 -19.18 -23.49 -10.17
N ASP A 477 -19.28 -22.16 -10.35
CA ASP A 477 -18.16 -21.32 -10.82
C ASP A 477 -17.07 -21.16 -9.75
N LEU A 478 -17.47 -21.16 -8.47
CA LEU A 478 -16.58 -20.99 -7.32
C LEU A 478 -15.97 -22.31 -6.84
N ALA A 479 -16.50 -23.45 -7.30
CA ALA A 479 -15.99 -24.77 -6.95
C ALA A 479 -14.52 -24.92 -7.38
N GLY A 480 -13.69 -25.46 -6.49
CA GLY A 480 -12.26 -25.69 -6.76
C GLY A 480 -11.35 -24.48 -6.59
N LEU A 481 -11.88 -23.30 -6.24
CA LEU A 481 -11.03 -22.18 -5.80
C LEU A 481 -10.32 -22.56 -4.49
N SER A 482 -9.01 -22.31 -4.42
CA SER A 482 -8.23 -22.58 -3.22
C SER A 482 -8.78 -21.82 -2.02
N ARG A 483 -8.88 -22.47 -0.86
CA ARG A 483 -9.38 -21.93 0.42
C ARG A 483 -10.83 -21.44 0.42
N ILE A 484 -11.62 -21.76 -0.61
CA ILE A 484 -13.03 -21.33 -0.67
C ILE A 484 -13.84 -21.87 0.52
N ASP A 485 -13.54 -23.07 0.99
CA ASP A 485 -14.21 -23.69 2.13
C ASP A 485 -13.99 -22.90 3.43
N ALA A 486 -12.76 -22.42 3.66
CA ALA A 486 -12.44 -21.58 4.81
C ALA A 486 -13.18 -20.23 4.74
N LEU A 487 -13.31 -19.65 3.54
CA LEU A 487 -14.06 -18.41 3.35
C LEU A 487 -15.55 -18.60 3.69
N GLN A 488 -16.16 -19.71 3.26
CA GLN A 488 -17.55 -20.04 3.57
C GLN A 488 -17.77 -20.18 5.07
N ASP A 489 -16.88 -20.92 5.74
CA ASP A 489 -16.95 -21.13 7.18
C ASP A 489 -16.78 -19.80 7.94
N SER A 490 -15.82 -18.96 7.56
CA SER A 490 -15.64 -17.62 8.15
C SER A 490 -16.87 -16.72 7.96
N LEU A 491 -17.49 -16.73 6.78
CA LEU A 491 -18.69 -15.94 6.50
C LEU A 491 -19.87 -16.35 7.36
N VAL A 492 -20.12 -17.65 7.44
CA VAL A 492 -21.20 -18.22 8.25
C VAL A 492 -20.95 -17.96 9.74
N ASN A 493 -19.73 -18.20 10.20
CA ASN A 493 -19.35 -18.03 11.60
C ASN A 493 -19.41 -16.56 12.03
N LEU A 494 -19.07 -15.61 11.14
CA LEU A 494 -19.21 -14.17 11.41
C LEU A 494 -20.68 -13.76 11.61
N ILE A 495 -21.58 -14.25 10.77
CA ILE A 495 -23.02 -13.98 10.92
C ILE A 495 -23.56 -14.65 12.18
N ALA A 496 -23.13 -15.88 12.47
CA ALA A 496 -23.50 -16.59 13.69
C ALA A 496 -23.00 -15.86 14.95
N LEU A 497 -21.78 -15.32 14.93
CA LEU A 497 -21.25 -14.46 16.00
C LEU A 497 -22.15 -13.23 16.20
N ALA A 498 -22.46 -12.52 15.12
CA ALA A 498 -23.33 -11.33 15.20
C ALA A 498 -24.73 -11.65 15.72
N LEU A 499 -25.28 -12.81 15.36
CA LEU A 499 -26.58 -13.28 15.86
C LEU A 499 -26.52 -13.64 17.35
N SER A 500 -25.42 -14.25 17.78
CA SER A 500 -25.23 -14.74 19.15
C SER A 500 -24.95 -13.62 20.15
N SER A 501 -24.19 -12.61 19.73
CA SER A 501 -23.72 -11.53 20.59
C SER A 501 -24.25 -10.16 20.18
N GLY A 502 -25.23 -10.11 19.28
CA GLY A 502 -25.78 -8.86 18.71
C GLY A 502 -26.26 -7.88 19.78
N GLU A 503 -26.90 -8.37 20.83
CA GLU A 503 -27.36 -7.54 21.95
C GLU A 503 -26.22 -6.77 22.65
N ALA A 504 -25.00 -7.31 22.64
CA ALA A 504 -23.85 -6.69 23.30
C ALA A 504 -23.36 -5.44 22.56
N PHE A 505 -23.37 -5.44 21.22
CA PHE A 505 -22.73 -4.39 20.41
C PHE A 505 -23.67 -3.60 19.50
N LEU A 506 -24.89 -4.07 19.25
CA LEU A 506 -25.87 -3.32 18.47
C LEU A 506 -26.48 -2.18 19.30
N PRO A 507 -26.66 -0.99 18.72
CA PRO A 507 -27.03 0.21 19.47
C PRO A 507 -28.47 0.18 19.97
N THR A 508 -29.37 -0.52 19.28
CA THR A 508 -30.81 -0.55 19.59
C THR A 508 -31.40 -1.95 19.37
N PRO A 509 -32.48 -2.31 20.09
CA PRO A 509 -33.23 -3.54 19.82
C PRO A 509 -33.71 -3.64 18.37
N ALA A 510 -34.11 -2.51 17.77
CA ALA A 510 -34.52 -2.48 16.37
C ALA A 510 -33.40 -2.88 15.39
N ALA A 511 -32.14 -2.56 15.68
CA ALA A 511 -31.01 -3.00 14.88
C ALA A 511 -30.75 -4.51 15.01
N TYR A 512 -31.09 -5.10 16.16
CA TYR A 512 -31.02 -6.54 16.38
C TYR A 512 -32.19 -7.27 15.72
N ASP A 513 -33.42 -6.76 15.86
CA ASP A 513 -34.62 -7.25 15.16
C ASP A 513 -34.39 -7.26 13.63
N ASP A 514 -33.75 -6.22 13.09
CA ASP A 514 -33.41 -6.11 11.67
C ASP A 514 -32.44 -7.21 11.18
N LEU A 515 -31.48 -7.63 12.01
CA LEU A 515 -30.61 -8.78 11.71
C LEU A 515 -31.43 -10.08 11.59
N PHE A 516 -32.31 -10.35 12.55
CA PHE A 516 -33.19 -11.53 12.49
C PHE A 516 -34.11 -11.47 11.27
N TYR A 517 -34.72 -10.32 11.00
CA TYR A 517 -35.58 -10.13 9.84
C TYR A 517 -34.86 -10.51 8.53
N LYS A 518 -33.66 -9.94 8.31
CA LYS A 518 -32.87 -10.23 7.10
C LYS A 518 -32.43 -11.69 7.01
N LEU A 519 -32.11 -12.32 8.14
CA LEU A 519 -31.75 -13.74 8.20
C LEU A 519 -32.95 -14.64 7.83
N VAL A 520 -34.14 -14.33 8.35
CA VAL A 520 -35.38 -15.05 8.04
C VAL A 520 -35.74 -14.92 6.56
N GLU A 521 -35.64 -13.70 6.00
CA GLU A 521 -35.85 -13.44 4.57
C GLU A 521 -34.86 -14.22 3.69
N THR A 522 -33.63 -14.41 4.16
CA THR A 522 -32.58 -15.13 3.44
C THR A 522 -32.61 -16.65 3.70
N GLY A 523 -33.60 -17.17 4.44
CA GLY A 523 -33.68 -18.57 4.89
C GLY A 523 -33.53 -19.62 3.80
N ASP A 524 -34.25 -19.47 2.69
CA ASP A 524 -34.20 -20.46 1.60
C ASP A 524 -32.84 -20.44 0.88
N VAL A 525 -32.18 -19.28 0.86
CA VAL A 525 -30.82 -19.13 0.32
C VAL A 525 -29.80 -19.79 1.24
N LEU A 526 -29.97 -19.72 2.56
CA LEU A 526 -29.09 -20.39 3.53
C LEU A 526 -29.15 -21.92 3.38
N VAL A 527 -30.34 -22.49 3.18
CA VAL A 527 -30.50 -23.92 2.93
C VAL A 527 -29.79 -24.33 1.64
N LYS A 528 -30.02 -23.60 0.53
CA LYS A 528 -29.33 -23.84 -0.74
C LYS A 528 -27.82 -23.71 -0.62
N PHE A 529 -27.34 -22.70 0.11
CA PHE A 529 -25.92 -22.49 0.36
C PHE A 529 -25.31 -23.66 1.15
N SER A 530 -26.02 -24.13 2.19
CA SER A 530 -25.62 -25.29 2.99
C SER A 530 -25.51 -26.57 2.13
N GLU A 531 -26.51 -26.82 1.29
CA GLU A 531 -26.56 -27.99 0.41
C GLU A 531 -25.48 -27.93 -0.68
N ALA A 532 -25.31 -26.78 -1.34
CA ALA A 532 -24.37 -26.59 -2.45
C ALA A 532 -22.91 -26.88 -2.05
N TYR A 533 -22.54 -26.60 -0.81
CA TYR A 533 -21.17 -26.78 -0.30
C TYR A 533 -21.03 -27.86 0.77
N GLY A 534 -22.12 -28.54 1.13
CA GLY A 534 -22.14 -29.54 2.20
C GLY A 534 -21.77 -28.98 3.57
N LEU A 535 -22.11 -27.72 3.85
CA LEU A 535 -21.65 -26.98 5.04
C LEU A 535 -22.11 -27.63 6.35
N ALA A 536 -23.32 -28.19 6.38
CA ALA A 536 -23.85 -28.86 7.58
C ALA A 536 -23.03 -30.08 8.03
N LYS A 537 -22.21 -30.65 7.13
CA LYS A 537 -21.33 -31.79 7.44
C LYS A 537 -19.98 -31.35 8.00
N ARG A 538 -19.68 -30.05 7.98
CA ARG A 538 -18.40 -29.51 8.43
C ARG A 538 -18.45 -29.20 9.92
N PRO A 539 -17.59 -29.80 10.75
CA PRO A 539 -17.59 -29.56 12.20
C PRO A 539 -17.25 -28.10 12.56
N GLY A 540 -16.64 -27.37 11.60
CA GLY A 540 -16.20 -25.98 11.72
C GLY A 540 -17.26 -24.90 11.43
N CYS A 541 -18.44 -25.27 10.93
CA CYS A 541 -19.36 -24.33 10.28
C CYS A 541 -20.68 -24.17 11.06
N SER A 542 -21.02 -22.95 11.47
CA SER A 542 -22.25 -22.63 12.21
C SER A 542 -23.50 -22.50 11.33
N ILE A 543 -23.53 -23.11 10.15
CA ILE A 543 -24.63 -22.98 9.20
C ILE A 543 -25.94 -23.54 9.78
N GLY A 544 -25.83 -24.61 10.58
CA GLY A 544 -26.97 -25.23 11.25
C GLY A 544 -27.70 -24.24 12.17
N THR A 545 -26.96 -23.40 12.90
CA THR A 545 -27.52 -22.34 13.76
C THR A 545 -28.28 -21.30 12.93
N LEU A 546 -27.74 -20.87 11.79
CA LEU A 546 -28.42 -19.87 10.94
C LEU A 546 -29.70 -20.44 10.31
N VAL A 547 -29.64 -21.69 9.84
CA VAL A 547 -30.79 -22.39 9.24
C VAL A 547 -31.86 -22.66 10.29
N SER A 548 -31.50 -23.10 11.50
CA SER A 548 -32.47 -23.39 12.57
C SER A 548 -33.20 -22.14 13.04
N VAL A 549 -32.49 -21.02 13.21
CA VAL A 549 -33.10 -19.73 13.58
C VAL A 549 -34.07 -19.27 12.49
N SER A 550 -33.68 -19.35 11.22
CA SER A 550 -34.56 -18.99 10.11
C SER A 550 -35.82 -19.88 10.07
N ALA A 551 -35.67 -21.19 10.27
CA ALA A 551 -36.77 -22.14 10.29
C ALA A 551 -37.75 -21.89 11.45
N HIS A 552 -37.24 -21.65 12.66
CA HIS A 552 -38.03 -21.36 13.86
C HIS A 552 -38.94 -20.14 13.65
N TYR A 553 -38.40 -19.03 13.14
CA TYR A 553 -39.21 -17.84 12.88
C TYR A 553 -40.17 -18.02 11.70
N LYS A 554 -39.81 -18.80 10.67
CA LYS A 554 -40.75 -19.15 9.60
C LYS A 554 -41.94 -19.96 10.12
N GLU A 555 -41.73 -20.83 11.11
CA GLU A 555 -42.79 -21.60 11.76
C GLU A 555 -43.68 -20.72 12.62
N LEU A 556 -43.11 -19.88 13.49
CA LEU A 556 -43.86 -18.90 14.28
C LEU A 556 -44.70 -17.94 13.41
N LEU A 557 -44.17 -17.52 12.25
CA LEU A 557 -44.91 -16.70 11.29
C LEU A 557 -46.09 -17.47 10.68
N LYS A 558 -45.93 -18.77 10.38
CA LYS A 558 -47.03 -19.61 9.87
C LYS A 558 -48.13 -19.81 10.91
N ASP A 559 -47.76 -20.03 12.17
CA ASP A 559 -48.70 -20.24 13.27
C ASP A 559 -49.42 -18.95 13.64
N GLY A 560 -48.74 -17.81 13.62
CA GLY A 560 -49.37 -16.48 13.79
C GLY A 560 -50.31 -16.08 12.64
N VAL A 561 -50.05 -16.54 11.41
CA VAL A 561 -50.91 -16.29 10.24
C VAL A 561 -52.14 -17.21 10.21
N ARG A 562 -52.03 -18.46 10.69
CA ARG A 562 -53.17 -19.36 10.84
C ARG A 562 -54.26 -18.81 11.75
N GLY A 563 -53.92 -17.91 12.69
CA GLY A 563 -54.87 -17.20 13.53
C GLY A 563 -55.46 -15.90 12.94
N SER A 564 -54.90 -15.33 11.86
CA SER A 564 -55.27 -13.98 11.37
C SER A 564 -55.76 -13.90 9.92
N GLY A 565 -55.64 -14.96 9.11
CA GLY A 565 -56.22 -15.02 7.76
C GLY A 565 -55.60 -14.09 6.71
N VAL A 566 -54.46 -13.46 6.99
CA VAL A 566 -53.80 -12.50 6.08
C VAL A 566 -52.73 -13.21 5.23
N ARG A 567 -52.83 -13.10 3.89
CA ARG A 567 -51.89 -13.73 2.92
C ARG A 567 -50.51 -13.08 2.83
N ASN A 568 -50.39 -11.80 3.19
CA ASN A 568 -49.14 -11.02 3.13
C ASN A 568 -48.86 -10.39 4.49
N LEU A 569 -47.79 -10.80 5.15
CA LEU A 569 -47.34 -10.26 6.43
C LEU A 569 -46.80 -8.84 6.24
N THR A 570 -47.24 -7.90 7.08
CA THR A 570 -46.65 -6.55 7.13
C THR A 570 -45.35 -6.56 7.93
N SER A 571 -44.43 -5.62 7.65
CA SER A 571 -43.17 -5.49 8.41
C SER A 571 -43.38 -5.35 9.92
N ALA A 572 -44.51 -4.75 10.34
CA ALA A 572 -44.89 -4.64 11.74
C ALA A 572 -45.28 -5.98 12.37
N GLN A 573 -45.97 -6.86 11.63
CA GLN A 573 -46.34 -8.20 12.09
C GLN A 573 -45.09 -9.09 12.24
N VAL A 574 -44.14 -8.99 11.30
CA VAL A 574 -42.88 -9.74 11.41
C VAL A 574 -42.06 -9.27 12.61
N ALA A 575 -42.00 -7.96 12.87
CA ALA A 575 -41.31 -7.42 14.05
C ALA A 575 -41.94 -7.90 15.38
N GLN A 576 -43.26 -8.03 15.44
CA GLN A 576 -43.95 -8.54 16.63
C GLN A 576 -43.64 -10.03 16.87
N VAL A 577 -43.63 -10.84 15.81
CA VAL A 577 -43.28 -12.26 15.89
C VAL A 577 -41.80 -12.46 16.23
N ILE A 578 -40.89 -11.60 15.74
CA ILE A 578 -39.47 -11.64 16.11
C ILE A 578 -39.30 -11.51 17.63
N LYS A 579 -40.02 -10.56 18.24
CA LYS A 579 -40.00 -10.33 19.68
C LYS A 579 -40.55 -11.49 20.49
N GLN A 580 -41.64 -12.11 20.03
CA GLN A 580 -42.20 -13.32 20.66
C GLN A 580 -41.26 -14.53 20.55
N GLY A 581 -40.55 -14.65 19.43
CA GLY A 581 -39.59 -15.73 19.24
C GLY A 581 -38.37 -15.65 20.15
N TYR A 582 -37.99 -14.49 20.69
CA TYR A 582 -36.88 -14.39 21.65
C TYR A 582 -37.08 -15.27 22.90
N GLU A 583 -38.32 -15.48 23.32
CA GLU A 583 -38.64 -16.29 24.50
C GLU A 583 -38.59 -17.80 24.20
N THR A 584 -38.71 -18.20 22.94
CA THR A 584 -38.81 -19.61 22.50
C THR A 584 -37.58 -20.08 21.70
N LEU A 585 -36.73 -19.16 21.27
CA LEU A 585 -35.52 -19.45 20.50
C LEU A 585 -34.36 -19.82 21.43
N SER A 586 -33.94 -21.09 21.38
CA SER A 586 -32.67 -21.53 21.94
C SER A 586 -31.58 -21.44 20.86
N ILE A 587 -30.76 -20.39 20.89
CA ILE A 587 -29.58 -20.32 20.03
C ILE A 587 -28.47 -21.16 20.67
N GLN A 588 -28.26 -22.38 20.17
CA GLN A 588 -27.07 -23.14 20.49
C GLN A 588 -25.88 -22.49 19.78
N THR A 589 -25.21 -21.59 20.48
CA THR A 589 -24.03 -20.89 19.98
C THR A 589 -22.83 -21.81 20.11
N ARG A 590 -22.00 -21.87 19.07
CA ARG A 590 -20.73 -22.60 19.15
C ARG A 590 -19.75 -21.78 19.98
N GLU A 591 -19.09 -22.42 20.93
CA GLU A 591 -18.00 -21.77 21.69
C GLU A 591 -16.83 -21.43 20.76
N GLY A 592 -16.20 -20.27 21.00
CA GLY A 592 -15.00 -19.85 20.27
C GLY A 592 -15.23 -19.18 18.90
N LEU A 593 -16.45 -18.73 18.58
CA LEU A 593 -16.71 -17.92 17.37
C LEU A 593 -15.97 -16.57 17.35
N ASP A 594 -15.55 -16.09 18.52
CA ASP A 594 -14.72 -14.89 18.70
C ASP A 594 -13.22 -15.20 18.75
N GLY A 595 -12.82 -16.45 18.49
CA GLY A 595 -11.43 -16.89 18.37
C GLY A 595 -10.94 -16.83 16.93
N TRP A 596 -9.66 -16.53 16.75
CA TRP A 596 -8.98 -16.52 15.45
C TRP A 596 -7.53 -16.95 15.59
N GLU A 597 -6.94 -17.44 14.49
CA GLU A 597 -5.52 -17.69 14.41
C GLU A 597 -4.73 -16.39 14.29
N LYS A 598 -3.62 -16.31 15.03
CA LYS A 598 -2.72 -15.16 14.96
C LYS A 598 -2.11 -15.06 13.57
N TYR A 599 -1.96 -13.83 13.09
CA TYR A 599 -1.26 -13.58 11.84
C TYR A 599 0.16 -14.16 11.86
N ARG A 600 0.52 -14.88 10.79
CA ARG A 600 1.88 -15.39 10.56
C ARG A 600 2.34 -14.93 9.18
N GLU A 601 3.33 -14.06 9.16
CA GLU A 601 3.91 -13.54 7.92
C GLU A 601 4.43 -14.64 6.97
N ALA A 602 4.88 -15.77 7.52
CA ALA A 602 5.35 -16.91 6.73
C ALA A 602 4.26 -17.49 5.80
N ASP A 603 2.99 -17.44 6.22
CA ASP A 603 1.86 -17.94 5.44
C ASP A 603 1.60 -17.05 4.21
N GLU A 604 2.05 -15.78 4.26
CA GLU A 604 1.92 -14.79 3.18
C GLU A 604 3.20 -14.69 2.31
N ARG A 605 4.19 -15.58 2.48
CA ARG A 605 5.50 -15.51 1.79
C ARG A 605 5.41 -15.27 0.29
N VAL A 606 4.56 -16.04 -0.41
CA VAL A 606 4.44 -15.94 -1.88
C VAL A 606 3.84 -14.61 -2.29
N PHE A 607 2.86 -14.11 -1.53
CA PHE A 607 2.22 -12.83 -1.75
C PHE A 607 3.19 -11.67 -1.49
N LEU A 608 3.86 -11.66 -0.34
CA LEU A 608 4.79 -10.59 0.05
C LEU A 608 5.99 -10.50 -0.92
N LYS A 609 6.48 -11.62 -1.46
CA LYS A 609 7.48 -11.60 -2.54
C LYS A 609 6.98 -10.91 -3.81
N LYS A 610 5.70 -11.04 -4.16
CA LYS A 610 5.11 -10.34 -5.32
C LYS A 610 4.99 -8.84 -5.04
N VAL A 611 4.56 -8.46 -3.83
CA VAL A 611 4.50 -7.06 -3.39
C VAL A 611 5.88 -6.42 -3.43
N ALA A 612 6.91 -7.09 -2.88
CA ALA A 612 8.29 -6.59 -2.90
C ALA A 612 8.77 -6.33 -4.33
N ARG A 613 8.48 -7.22 -5.28
CA ARG A 613 8.81 -7.01 -6.71
C ARG A 613 8.05 -5.82 -7.32
N ALA A 614 6.80 -5.61 -6.94
CA ALA A 614 6.02 -4.45 -7.38
C ALA A 614 6.60 -3.14 -6.83
N ALA A 615 6.93 -3.10 -5.53
CA ALA A 615 7.57 -1.94 -4.90
C ALA A 615 8.96 -1.65 -5.50
N VAL A 616 9.73 -2.68 -5.83
CA VAL A 616 11.01 -2.52 -6.56
C VAL A 616 10.79 -1.92 -7.94
N ALA A 617 9.80 -2.39 -8.70
CA ALA A 617 9.47 -1.83 -10.01
C ALA A 617 9.01 -0.37 -9.92
N ASP A 618 8.20 -0.04 -8.90
CA ASP A 618 7.78 1.33 -8.63
C ASP A 618 8.97 2.22 -8.23
N ALA A 619 9.89 1.72 -7.39
CA ALA A 619 11.12 2.44 -7.06
C ALA A 619 12.02 2.69 -8.28
N LYS A 620 12.08 1.75 -9.24
CA LYS A 620 12.76 1.98 -10.52
C LYS A 620 12.13 3.13 -11.31
N MET A 621 10.80 3.27 -11.28
CA MET A 621 10.12 4.39 -11.94
C MET A 621 10.42 5.72 -11.26
N LEU A 622 10.50 5.75 -9.92
CA LEU A 622 10.80 6.97 -9.17
C LEU A 622 12.18 7.55 -9.51
N VAL A 623 13.19 6.70 -9.65
CA VAL A 623 14.58 7.12 -9.99
C VAL A 623 14.84 7.29 -11.49
N ALA A 624 13.92 6.83 -12.35
CA ALA A 624 14.03 6.93 -13.80
C ALA A 624 13.45 8.24 -14.38
N LEU A 625 12.63 8.94 -13.60
CA LEU A 625 12.21 10.32 -13.88
C LEU A 625 13.45 11.23 -13.86
#